data_AF-A0A1I5D1G0-F1
#
_entry.id   AF-A0A1I5D1G0-F1
#
_cell.length_a   1.000
_cell.length_b   1.000
_cell.length_c   1.000
_cell.angle_alpha   90.00
_cell.angle_beta   90.00
_cell.angle_gamma   90.00
#
_symmetry.space_group_name_H-M   'P 1'
#
loop_
_entity.id
_entity.type
_entity.pdbx_description
1 polymer ?
#
loop_
_entity_poly.entity_id
_entity_poly.type
_entity_poly.pdbx_seq_one_letter_code
_entity_poly.pdbx_strand_id
1 'polypeptide(L)'
;MLLGDTCQSIYNYLNDNNTAGLNISADNFYKNVISKLNDYAEFVSYKVNHRQNKVLKDLSAPYREAILDEDLYACNENRIKIGEQIEEIVDTDELKKLIEDTNFKSICIMQRRNIDAKLVSNRLIKAGIPNKYVLHNDKNAYSKLIGFLLGGYNEQAISKDVLSQLMEDEILLRDFNISCNEVWEEFQKCSNTRDTIIPIKKLIMGLTLNNSIFKDMEQVEKTNVFVSNIHRSKGLEYDCVILDSSIFKNKNDLDEDKVLYVALTRPKEKIRKYSPNIYWKLHKKARRDYRFKKIKGQYVLEYVCIENDDSNYKPDVSPENYIFEDSITMDHAQKAIKKMHEQDEIQLILNNDNIYEITTVNGETIGRMSKYFSDSVLRIYGVNKLPRRLGELYVDGIYTFLGSQDGFLEPFERRLIDYNNSYSQNRIFNYVMFSGPAKAYFEG
;
A
#
# COMPACT_ATOMS: atom_id res chain seq x y z
N MET A 1 -11.79 2.10 -31.44
CA MET A 1 -11.40 3.42 -30.89
C MET A 1 -10.28 3.19 -29.87
N LEU A 2 -9.12 3.78 -30.08
CA LEU A 2 -7.97 3.74 -29.17
C LEU A 2 -7.74 5.16 -28.64
N LEU A 3 -7.59 5.33 -27.32
CA LEU A 3 -7.36 6.61 -26.67
C LEU A 3 -6.09 6.52 -25.82
N GLY A 4 -5.26 7.56 -25.84
CA GLY A 4 -4.01 7.58 -25.09
C GLY A 4 -3.33 8.95 -25.04
N ASP A 5 -2.38 9.09 -24.12
CA ASP A 5 -1.49 10.24 -23.99
C ASP A 5 -0.05 9.72 -23.83
N THR A 6 0.79 9.97 -24.84
CA THR A 6 2.18 9.52 -24.90
C THR A 6 3.03 10.10 -23.77
N CYS A 7 2.79 11.35 -23.37
CA CYS A 7 3.49 11.99 -22.25
C CYS A 7 3.18 11.33 -20.90
N GLN A 8 2.13 10.52 -20.80
CA GLN A 8 1.74 9.84 -19.56
C GLN A 8 2.13 8.35 -19.56
N SER A 9 2.94 7.88 -20.51
CA SER A 9 3.38 6.48 -20.60
C SER A 9 4.50 6.15 -19.59
N ILE A 10 4.17 6.06 -18.30
CA ILE A 10 5.14 5.89 -17.21
C ILE A 10 5.34 4.44 -16.74
N TYR A 11 4.84 3.45 -17.49
CA TYR A 11 4.93 2.03 -17.12
C TYR A 11 5.94 1.25 -17.98
N ASN A 12 6.81 1.93 -18.72
CA ASN A 12 7.83 1.29 -19.56
C ASN A 12 8.75 0.36 -18.74
N TYR A 13 9.05 0.71 -17.48
CA TYR A 13 9.86 -0.11 -16.58
C TYR A 13 9.28 -1.50 -16.26
N LEU A 14 7.97 -1.72 -16.46
CA LEU A 14 7.37 -3.04 -16.31
C LEU A 14 7.81 -4.01 -17.43
N ASN A 15 8.22 -3.46 -18.58
CA ASN A 15 8.70 -4.26 -19.70
C ASN A 15 10.15 -4.71 -19.53
N ASP A 16 10.98 -3.96 -18.81
CA ASP A 16 12.39 -4.33 -18.57
C ASP A 16 12.54 -5.65 -17.78
N ASN A 17 11.49 -6.05 -17.06
CA ASN A 17 11.47 -7.25 -16.24
C ASN A 17 10.62 -8.40 -16.84
N ASN A 18 10.07 -8.23 -18.04
CA ASN A 18 9.16 -9.20 -18.63
C ASN A 18 9.93 -10.30 -19.38
N THR A 19 10.01 -11.50 -18.79
CA THR A 19 10.62 -12.70 -19.40
C THR A 19 9.79 -13.28 -20.56
N ALA A 20 8.59 -12.74 -20.82
CA ALA A 20 7.65 -13.21 -21.83
C ALA A 20 7.95 -12.72 -23.27
N GLY A 21 9.07 -12.03 -23.51
CA GLY A 21 9.56 -11.71 -24.87
C GLY A 21 8.78 -10.64 -25.65
N LEU A 22 7.74 -10.04 -25.05
CA LEU A 22 6.98 -8.91 -25.63
C LEU A 22 7.49 -7.58 -25.04
N ASN A 23 8.75 -7.24 -25.32
CA ASN A 23 9.33 -5.94 -24.93
C ASN A 23 8.90 -4.85 -25.92
N ILE A 24 7.64 -4.43 -25.84
CA ILE A 24 7.13 -3.30 -26.63
C ILE A 24 7.06 -2.09 -25.70
N SER A 25 8.01 -1.17 -25.81
CA SER A 25 7.91 0.15 -25.18
C SER A 25 6.65 0.88 -25.66
N ALA A 26 6.10 1.79 -24.85
CA ALA A 26 4.93 2.56 -25.26
C ALA A 26 5.14 3.28 -26.60
N ASP A 27 6.33 3.81 -26.84
CA ASP A 27 6.67 4.50 -28.08
C ASP A 27 6.67 3.55 -29.28
N ASN A 28 7.19 2.33 -29.12
CA ASN A 28 7.12 1.29 -30.14
C ASN A 28 5.67 0.83 -30.38
N PHE A 29 4.85 0.76 -29.33
CA PHE A 29 3.43 0.47 -29.48
C PHE A 29 2.73 1.52 -30.33
N TYR A 30 2.86 2.81 -30.00
CA TYR A 30 2.21 3.88 -30.77
C TYR A 30 2.73 3.95 -32.21
N LYS A 31 4.05 3.84 -32.44
CA LYS A 31 4.63 3.78 -33.79
C LYS A 31 4.04 2.63 -34.62
N ASN A 32 3.91 1.45 -34.03
CA ASN A 32 3.35 0.27 -34.69
C ASN A 32 1.84 0.38 -34.94
N VAL A 33 1.09 1.00 -34.03
CA VAL A 33 -0.34 1.26 -34.21
C VAL A 33 -0.54 2.25 -35.35
N ILE A 34 0.19 3.37 -35.35
CA ILE A 34 0.11 4.39 -36.39
C ILE A 34 0.49 3.79 -37.74
N SER A 35 1.63 3.09 -37.84
CA SER A 35 2.07 2.53 -39.12
C SER A 35 1.10 1.51 -39.73
N LYS A 36 0.39 0.73 -38.90
CA LYS A 36 -0.59 -0.26 -39.35
C LYS A 36 -1.96 0.33 -39.65
N LEU A 37 -2.35 1.41 -38.96
CA LEU A 37 -3.69 1.97 -39.04
C LEU A 37 -3.76 3.28 -39.83
N ASN A 38 -2.63 3.82 -40.30
CA ASN A 38 -2.58 5.14 -40.93
C ASN A 38 -3.60 5.32 -42.07
N ASP A 39 -3.79 4.27 -42.88
CA ASP A 39 -4.68 4.31 -44.05
C ASP A 39 -6.13 3.94 -43.72
N TYR A 40 -6.40 3.50 -42.49
CA TYR A 40 -7.69 2.92 -42.07
C TYR A 40 -8.30 3.58 -40.83
N ALA A 41 -7.63 4.57 -40.25
CA ALA A 41 -8.06 5.24 -39.03
C ALA A 41 -8.02 6.76 -39.16
N GLU A 42 -8.96 7.41 -38.47
CA GLU A 42 -8.96 8.84 -38.27
C GLU A 42 -8.16 9.20 -37.01
N PHE A 43 -7.28 10.18 -37.12
CA PHE A 43 -6.47 10.68 -36.00
C PHE A 43 -7.03 12.00 -35.51
N VAL A 44 -7.58 11.99 -34.30
CA VAL A 44 -8.15 13.17 -33.64
C VAL A 44 -7.29 13.55 -32.44
N SER A 45 -6.97 14.84 -32.31
CA SER A 45 -6.18 15.37 -31.19
C SER A 45 -7.01 16.28 -30.27
N TYR A 46 -7.01 15.97 -28.97
CA TYR A 46 -7.65 16.78 -27.94
C TYR A 46 -6.57 17.55 -27.18
N LYS A 47 -6.44 18.86 -27.44
CA LYS A 47 -5.35 19.69 -26.89
C LYS A 47 -5.76 20.54 -25.68
N VAL A 48 -7.07 20.65 -25.41
CA VAL A 48 -7.58 21.52 -24.35
C VAL A 48 -7.64 20.75 -23.03
N ASN A 49 -6.86 21.20 -22.04
CA ASN A 49 -6.97 20.73 -20.67
C ASN A 49 -8.18 21.43 -20.01
N HIS A 50 -9.22 20.67 -19.65
CA HIS A 50 -10.40 21.19 -18.95
C HIS A 50 -10.37 20.98 -17.43
N ARG A 51 -9.33 20.28 -16.93
CA ARG A 51 -9.22 19.87 -15.53
C ARG A 51 -8.65 20.96 -14.64
N GLN A 52 -7.55 21.56 -15.08
CA GLN A 52 -6.74 22.44 -14.23
C GLN A 52 -7.17 23.90 -14.39
N ASN A 53 -6.80 24.75 -13.45
CA ASN A 53 -6.90 26.20 -13.65
C ASN A 53 -5.87 26.71 -14.68
N LYS A 54 -5.99 27.97 -15.10
CA LYS A 54 -5.11 28.56 -16.12
C LYS A 54 -3.63 28.52 -15.72
N VAL A 55 -3.31 28.84 -14.47
CA VAL A 55 -1.93 28.89 -13.96
C VAL A 55 -1.23 27.53 -14.12
N LEU A 56 -1.89 26.45 -13.73
CA LEU A 56 -1.34 25.09 -13.83
C LEU A 56 -1.21 24.61 -15.29
N LYS A 57 -2.13 25.02 -16.17
CA LYS A 57 -2.01 24.73 -17.62
C LYS A 57 -0.79 25.42 -18.21
N ASP A 58 -0.64 26.71 -17.95
CA ASP A 58 0.46 27.52 -18.48
C ASP A 58 1.81 27.03 -17.93
N LEU A 59 1.84 26.52 -16.69
CA LEU A 59 3.03 25.94 -16.06
C LEU A 59 3.52 24.65 -16.75
N SER A 60 2.61 23.78 -17.18
CA SER A 60 2.96 22.45 -17.70
C SER A 60 3.02 22.36 -19.23
N ALA A 61 2.46 23.32 -19.96
CA ALA A 61 2.39 23.28 -21.42
C ALA A 61 3.76 23.29 -22.11
N PRO A 62 4.72 24.18 -21.79
CA PRO A 62 6.04 24.17 -22.43
C PRO A 62 6.82 22.88 -22.15
N TYR A 63 6.62 22.31 -20.95
CA TYR A 63 7.25 21.05 -20.56
C TYR A 63 6.69 19.86 -21.34
N ARG A 64 5.37 19.87 -21.63
CA ARG A 64 4.74 18.85 -22.48
C ARG A 64 5.34 18.84 -23.88
N GLU A 65 5.49 20.01 -24.50
CA GLU A 65 6.06 20.12 -25.86
C GLU A 65 7.50 19.59 -25.87
N ALA A 66 8.33 19.96 -24.88
CA ALA A 66 9.69 19.43 -24.77
C ALA A 66 9.74 17.89 -24.65
N ILE A 67 8.80 17.27 -23.92
CA ILE A 67 8.69 15.81 -23.82
C ILE A 67 8.27 15.18 -25.16
N LEU A 68 7.34 15.80 -25.88
CA LEU A 68 6.87 15.32 -27.18
C LEU A 68 7.96 15.42 -28.27
N ASP A 69 8.78 16.45 -28.20
CA ASP A 69 9.92 16.67 -29.09
C ASP A 69 11.16 15.85 -28.69
N GLU A 70 11.10 15.11 -27.58
CA GLU A 70 12.22 14.36 -26.99
C GLU A 70 13.47 15.26 -26.71
N ASP A 71 13.25 16.56 -26.47
CA ASP A 71 14.31 17.54 -26.16
C ASP A 71 14.66 17.53 -24.67
N LEU A 72 15.68 16.74 -24.31
CA LEU A 72 16.15 16.61 -22.93
C LEU A 72 16.71 17.92 -22.34
N TYR A 73 17.23 18.82 -23.17
CA TYR A 73 17.72 20.11 -22.68
C TYR A 73 16.55 21.01 -22.28
N ALA A 74 15.57 21.17 -23.19
CA ALA A 74 14.36 21.92 -22.90
C ALA A 74 13.55 21.30 -21.75
N CYS A 75 13.53 19.96 -21.63
CA CYS A 75 12.92 19.27 -20.49
C CYS A 75 13.59 19.70 -19.17
N ASN A 76 14.92 19.70 -19.11
CA ASN A 76 15.66 20.11 -17.91
C ASN A 76 15.47 21.58 -17.56
N GLU A 77 15.49 22.48 -18.54
CA GLU A 77 15.21 23.91 -18.30
C GLU A 77 13.81 24.12 -17.73
N ASN A 78 12.79 23.48 -18.32
CA ASN A 78 11.41 23.58 -17.84
C ASN A 78 11.25 22.98 -16.45
N ARG A 79 11.87 21.82 -16.16
CA ARG A 79 11.84 21.18 -14.84
C ARG A 79 12.34 22.12 -13.74
N ILE A 80 13.49 22.75 -13.95
CA ILE A 80 14.09 23.69 -12.99
C ILE A 80 13.20 24.93 -12.83
N LYS A 81 12.80 25.54 -13.95
CA LYS A 81 11.93 26.72 -13.97
C LYS A 81 10.60 26.49 -13.26
N ILE A 82 9.98 25.33 -13.45
CA ILE A 82 8.75 24.95 -12.74
C ILE A 82 9.05 24.82 -11.25
N GLY A 83 10.13 24.14 -10.87
CA GLY A 83 10.54 24.00 -9.47
C GLY A 83 10.75 25.34 -8.76
N GLU A 84 11.26 26.36 -9.46
CA GLU A 84 11.45 27.72 -8.92
C GLU A 84 10.14 28.51 -8.75
N GLN A 85 9.12 28.23 -9.57
CA GLN A 85 7.82 28.90 -9.51
C GLN A 85 6.86 28.30 -8.46
N ILE A 86 7.14 27.07 -8.01
CA ILE A 86 6.31 26.36 -7.05
C ILE A 86 6.77 26.69 -5.62
N GLU A 87 5.80 27.12 -4.81
CA GLU A 87 5.97 27.43 -3.40
C GLU A 87 6.45 26.21 -2.60
N GLU A 88 7.50 26.40 -1.80
CA GLU A 88 8.10 25.37 -0.94
C GLU A 88 7.48 25.38 0.44
N ILE A 89 7.16 24.19 0.94
CA ILE A 89 6.84 23.91 2.32
C ILE A 89 8.11 23.41 2.99
N VAL A 90 8.57 24.11 4.01
CA VAL A 90 9.90 23.94 4.58
C VAL A 90 9.91 22.83 5.64
N ASP A 91 8.80 22.63 6.35
CA ASP A 91 8.69 21.62 7.39
C ASP A 91 7.26 21.03 7.56
N THR A 92 7.13 20.10 8.51
CA THR A 92 5.87 19.41 8.80
C THR A 92 4.84 20.32 9.49
N ASP A 93 5.27 21.37 10.20
CA ASP A 93 4.37 22.28 10.89
C ASP A 93 3.71 23.24 9.90
N GLU A 94 4.45 23.73 8.91
CA GLU A 94 3.88 24.46 7.76
C GLU A 94 2.91 23.60 6.96
N LEU A 95 3.25 22.31 6.77
CA LEU A 95 2.35 21.35 6.12
C LEU A 95 1.06 21.16 6.92
N LYS A 96 1.16 21.05 8.24
CA LYS A 96 0.01 20.95 9.14
C LYS A 96 -0.90 22.17 9.02
N LYS A 97 -0.33 23.37 9.11
CA LYS A 97 -1.07 24.63 8.92
C LYS A 97 -1.76 24.68 7.57
N LEU A 98 -1.07 24.30 6.48
CA LEU A 98 -1.70 24.25 5.16
C LEU A 98 -2.91 23.30 5.14
N ILE A 99 -2.80 22.14 5.76
CA ILE A 99 -3.89 21.16 5.81
C ILE A 99 -5.08 21.69 6.63
N GLU A 100 -4.81 22.39 7.74
CA GLU A 100 -5.82 22.94 8.65
C GLU A 100 -6.47 24.23 8.10
N ASP A 101 -5.70 25.09 7.42
CA ASP A 101 -6.11 26.42 6.97
C ASP A 101 -6.77 26.42 5.57
N THR A 102 -6.73 25.30 4.85
CA THR A 102 -7.25 25.23 3.48
C THR A 102 -8.58 24.50 3.39
N ASN A 103 -9.47 25.00 2.52
CA ASN A 103 -10.74 24.35 2.18
C ASN A 103 -10.60 23.32 1.05
N PHE A 104 -9.39 22.76 0.83
CA PHE A 104 -9.19 21.75 -0.19
C PHE A 104 -9.90 20.46 0.22
N LYS A 105 -10.75 19.93 -0.66
CA LYS A 105 -11.47 18.67 -0.42
C LYS A 105 -10.53 17.47 -0.53
N SER A 106 -9.42 17.62 -1.25
CA SER A 106 -8.40 16.60 -1.35
C SER A 106 -6.99 17.18 -1.56
N ILE A 107 -6.07 16.78 -0.70
CA ILE A 107 -4.65 17.13 -0.73
C ILE A 107 -3.88 15.82 -0.91
N CYS A 108 -3.03 15.73 -1.94
CA CYS A 108 -2.17 14.56 -2.13
C CYS A 108 -0.70 14.93 -2.04
N ILE A 109 0.02 14.26 -1.13
CA ILE A 109 1.46 14.32 -1.03
C ILE A 109 2.04 13.17 -1.86
N MET A 110 2.66 13.53 -2.98
CA MET A 110 3.14 12.58 -3.98
C MET A 110 4.66 12.44 -3.90
N GLN A 111 5.10 11.20 -3.86
CA GLN A 111 6.52 10.83 -3.84
C GLN A 111 6.91 10.03 -5.09
N ARG A 112 8.20 10.03 -5.43
CA ARG A 112 8.70 9.25 -6.56
C ARG A 112 8.71 7.74 -6.27
N ARG A 113 9.00 7.34 -5.03
CA ARG A 113 9.13 5.93 -4.62
C ARG A 113 8.12 5.56 -3.52
N ASN A 114 7.74 4.28 -3.48
CA ASN A 114 6.83 3.74 -2.46
C ASN A 114 7.33 3.96 -1.04
N ILE A 115 8.61 3.67 -0.80
CA ILE A 115 9.27 3.85 0.50
C ILE A 115 9.14 5.29 1.02
N ASP A 116 9.35 6.27 0.15
CA ASP A 116 9.33 7.69 0.52
C ASP A 116 7.89 8.12 0.87
N ALA A 117 6.91 7.64 0.10
CA ALA A 117 5.49 7.86 0.41
C ALA A 117 5.11 7.30 1.78
N LYS A 118 5.54 6.08 2.11
CA LYS A 118 5.28 5.49 3.43
C LYS A 118 5.95 6.26 4.56
N LEU A 119 7.19 6.71 4.37
CA LEU A 119 7.87 7.52 5.40
C LEU A 119 7.17 8.86 5.63
N VAL A 120 6.72 9.51 4.57
CA VAL A 120 5.93 10.75 4.70
C VAL A 120 4.61 10.46 5.41
N SER A 121 3.88 9.40 5.05
CA SER A 121 2.68 8.96 5.76
C SER A 121 2.93 8.80 7.26
N ASN A 122 3.95 8.02 7.65
CA ASN A 122 4.29 7.77 9.05
C ASN A 122 4.65 9.07 9.80
N ARG A 123 5.35 10.01 9.13
CA ARG A 123 5.68 11.32 9.73
C ARG A 123 4.43 12.18 9.98
N LEU A 124 3.45 12.12 9.08
CA LEU A 124 2.19 12.84 9.24
C LEU A 124 1.37 12.26 10.39
N ILE A 125 1.24 10.93 10.47
CA ILE A 125 0.57 10.24 11.58
C ILE A 125 1.18 10.68 12.92
N LYS A 126 2.52 10.67 13.02
CA LYS A 126 3.25 11.13 14.20
C LYS A 126 3.05 12.60 14.55
N ALA A 127 2.81 13.44 13.56
CA ALA A 127 2.49 14.85 13.76
C ALA A 127 1.00 15.09 14.11
N GLY A 128 0.22 14.01 14.24
CA GLY A 128 -1.22 14.04 14.50
C GLY A 128 -2.03 14.46 13.28
N ILE A 129 -1.57 14.12 12.08
CA ILE A 129 -2.26 14.40 10.80
C ILE A 129 -2.74 13.06 10.20
N PRO A 130 -4.02 12.69 10.40
CA PRO A 130 -4.60 11.49 9.80
C PRO A 130 -4.54 11.58 8.28
N ASN A 131 -4.03 10.53 7.63
CA ASN A 131 -3.88 10.51 6.18
C ASN A 131 -4.10 9.11 5.62
N LYS A 132 -4.52 9.04 4.36
CA LYS A 132 -4.73 7.78 3.65
C LYS A 132 -3.55 7.50 2.75
N TYR A 133 -2.77 6.47 3.09
CA TYR A 133 -1.79 5.92 2.17
C TYR A 133 -2.49 5.15 1.05
N VAL A 134 -2.31 5.58 -0.19
CA VAL A 134 -2.97 4.95 -1.35
C VAL A 134 -2.24 3.66 -1.71
N LEU A 135 -2.74 2.54 -1.17
CA LEU A 135 -2.32 1.19 -1.51
C LEU A 135 -2.86 0.77 -2.88
N HIS A 136 -2.18 -0.17 -3.54
CA HIS A 136 -2.82 -0.92 -4.62
C HIS A 136 -3.93 -1.75 -3.97
N ASN A 137 -5.11 -1.81 -4.57
CA ASN A 137 -6.16 -2.71 -4.08
C ASN A 137 -5.59 -4.13 -4.07
N ASP A 138 -5.35 -4.68 -2.88
CA ASP A 138 -5.11 -6.11 -2.72
C ASP A 138 -6.38 -6.81 -3.17
N LYS A 139 -6.38 -7.25 -4.44
CA LYS A 139 -7.50 -7.95 -5.08
C LYS A 139 -7.88 -9.23 -4.33
N ASN A 140 -7.03 -9.70 -3.41
CA ASN A 140 -7.17 -10.98 -2.71
C ASN A 140 -7.38 -10.87 -1.19
N ALA A 141 -7.38 -9.67 -0.59
CA ALA A 141 -7.55 -9.55 0.86
C ALA A 141 -9.04 -9.60 1.25
N TYR A 142 -9.45 -10.45 2.20
CA TYR A 142 -10.85 -10.52 2.66
C TYR A 142 -11.12 -9.49 3.76
N SER A 143 -12.36 -8.97 3.83
CA SER A 143 -12.76 -8.01 4.88
C SER A 143 -12.51 -8.58 6.28
N LYS A 144 -11.93 -7.79 7.18
CA LYS A 144 -11.65 -8.17 8.58
C LYS A 144 -12.90 -8.60 9.34
N LEU A 145 -14.09 -8.17 8.89
CA LEU A 145 -15.38 -8.57 9.46
C LEU A 145 -15.55 -10.09 9.47
N ILE A 146 -15.14 -10.76 8.39
CA ILE A 146 -15.28 -12.21 8.25
C ILE A 146 -14.48 -12.92 9.33
N GLY A 147 -13.22 -12.51 9.56
CA GLY A 147 -12.37 -13.08 10.59
C GLY A 147 -12.82 -12.74 12.00
N PHE A 148 -13.47 -11.59 12.23
CA PHE A 148 -14.02 -11.29 13.55
C PHE A 148 -15.29 -12.06 13.89
N LEU A 149 -16.10 -12.39 12.88
CA LEU A 149 -17.33 -13.17 13.05
C LEU A 149 -17.03 -14.68 13.10
N LEU A 150 -16.17 -15.17 12.21
CA LEU A 150 -15.95 -16.60 12.00
C LEU A 150 -14.60 -17.10 12.52
N GLY A 151 -13.71 -16.21 12.97
CA GLY A 151 -12.44 -16.60 13.58
C GLY A 151 -12.68 -17.32 14.91
N GLY A 152 -12.22 -18.57 15.00
CA GLY A 152 -12.49 -19.44 16.16
C GLY A 152 -13.91 -20.03 16.19
N TYR A 153 -14.74 -19.81 15.17
CA TYR A 153 -16.05 -20.45 15.06
C TYR A 153 -15.92 -21.92 14.67
N ASN A 154 -16.30 -22.82 15.57
CA ASN A 154 -16.05 -24.26 15.42
C ASN A 154 -17.27 -25.08 14.97
N GLU A 155 -18.45 -24.46 14.90
CA GLU A 155 -19.66 -25.16 14.48
C GLU A 155 -19.73 -25.31 12.96
N GLN A 156 -20.44 -26.35 12.49
CA GLN A 156 -20.50 -26.67 11.05
C GLN A 156 -21.48 -25.80 10.25
N ALA A 157 -22.37 -25.08 10.94
CA ALA A 157 -23.38 -24.24 10.34
C ALA A 157 -23.72 -23.06 11.25
N ILE A 158 -24.05 -21.93 10.65
CA ILE A 158 -24.44 -20.69 11.35
C ILE A 158 -25.91 -20.36 11.07
N SER A 159 -26.63 -19.92 12.11
CA SER A 159 -27.98 -19.37 11.98
C SER A 159 -27.96 -17.84 12.14
N LYS A 160 -29.06 -17.19 11.74
CA LYS A 160 -29.20 -15.74 11.91
C LYS A 160 -29.15 -15.30 13.38
N ASP A 161 -29.70 -16.08 14.29
CA ASP A 161 -29.68 -15.77 15.73
C ASP A 161 -28.25 -15.84 16.28
N VAL A 162 -27.47 -16.84 15.86
CA VAL A 162 -26.05 -16.95 16.23
C VAL A 162 -25.25 -15.79 15.64
N LEU A 163 -25.50 -15.41 14.38
CA LEU A 163 -24.87 -14.22 13.79
C LEU A 163 -25.20 -12.96 14.60
N SER A 164 -26.47 -12.79 15.02
CA SER A 164 -26.88 -11.66 15.83
C SER A 164 -26.08 -11.56 17.13
N GLN A 165 -25.90 -12.69 17.83
CA GLN A 165 -25.09 -12.75 19.05
C GLN A 165 -23.62 -12.41 18.78
N LEU A 166 -23.05 -12.87 17.67
CA LEU A 166 -21.68 -12.53 17.29
C LEU A 166 -21.50 -11.04 16.99
N MET A 167 -22.55 -10.38 16.47
CA MET A 167 -22.55 -8.95 16.14
C MET A 167 -22.85 -8.03 17.32
N GLU A 168 -23.31 -8.56 18.47
CA GLU A 168 -23.48 -7.78 19.71
C GLU A 168 -22.14 -7.36 20.35
N ASP A 169 -21.01 -7.81 19.78
CA ASP A 169 -19.69 -7.37 20.19
C ASP A 169 -19.48 -5.86 19.94
N GLU A 170 -19.18 -5.11 21.00
CA GLU A 170 -19.03 -3.64 20.97
C GLU A 170 -18.03 -3.14 19.92
N ILE A 171 -16.98 -3.91 19.61
CA ILE A 171 -15.98 -3.52 18.62
C ILE A 171 -16.59 -3.57 17.21
N LEU A 172 -17.41 -4.58 16.92
CA LEU A 172 -18.09 -4.70 15.63
C LEU A 172 -19.12 -3.59 15.41
N LEU A 173 -19.85 -3.22 16.47
CA LEU A 173 -20.81 -2.12 16.41
C LEU A 173 -20.15 -0.76 16.18
N ARG A 174 -18.92 -0.57 16.65
CA ARG A 174 -18.17 0.67 16.45
C ARG A 174 -17.56 0.76 15.04
N ASP A 175 -16.90 -0.31 14.60
CA ASP A 175 -16.07 -0.30 13.40
C ASP A 175 -16.88 -0.47 12.09
N PHE A 176 -18.11 -0.96 12.18
CA PHE A 176 -18.95 -1.25 11.03
C PHE A 176 -20.32 -0.57 11.17
N ASN A 177 -20.74 0.17 10.13
CA ASN A 177 -22.09 0.74 10.07
C ASN A 177 -23.03 -0.23 9.34
N ILE A 178 -23.16 -1.46 9.86
CA ILE A 178 -23.92 -2.52 9.19
C ILE A 178 -24.81 -3.27 10.16
N SER A 179 -26.02 -3.58 9.70
CA SER A 179 -26.98 -4.38 10.46
C SER A 179 -26.76 -5.88 10.28
N CYS A 180 -27.17 -6.66 11.29
CA CYS A 180 -27.20 -8.13 11.21
C CYS A 180 -27.98 -8.65 9.99
N ASN A 181 -29.04 -7.94 9.58
CA ASN A 181 -29.80 -8.30 8.38
C ASN A 181 -28.97 -8.17 7.11
N GLU A 182 -28.22 -7.09 6.95
CA GLU A 182 -27.37 -6.86 5.76
C GLU A 182 -26.26 -7.90 5.68
N VAL A 183 -25.58 -8.20 6.80
CA VAL A 183 -24.55 -9.26 6.83
C VAL A 183 -25.15 -10.63 6.51
N TRP A 184 -26.33 -10.94 7.06
CA TRP A 184 -27.01 -12.22 6.79
C TRP A 184 -27.43 -12.37 5.32
N GLU A 185 -27.96 -11.31 4.71
CA GLU A 185 -28.31 -11.30 3.29
C GLU A 185 -27.09 -11.56 2.41
N GLU A 186 -25.92 -11.01 2.77
CA GLU A 186 -24.68 -11.31 2.05
C GLU A 186 -24.19 -12.73 2.29
N PHE A 187 -24.29 -13.27 3.52
CA PHE A 187 -23.97 -14.68 3.76
C PHE A 187 -24.83 -15.62 2.91
N GLN A 188 -26.13 -15.30 2.77
CA GLN A 188 -27.07 -16.00 1.91
C GLN A 188 -26.70 -15.89 0.43
N LYS A 189 -26.37 -14.69 -0.06
CA LYS A 189 -25.91 -14.45 -1.44
C LYS A 189 -24.63 -15.22 -1.76
N CYS A 190 -23.59 -15.11 -0.91
CA CYS A 190 -22.33 -15.84 -1.06
C CYS A 190 -22.55 -17.36 -1.09
N SER A 191 -23.42 -17.87 -0.22
CA SER A 191 -23.70 -19.31 -0.11
C SER A 191 -24.72 -19.82 -1.14
N ASN A 192 -25.26 -18.93 -1.99
CA ASN A 192 -26.35 -19.20 -2.93
C ASN A 192 -27.53 -19.96 -2.28
N THR A 193 -27.98 -19.49 -1.11
CA THR A 193 -29.13 -20.06 -0.38
C THR A 193 -29.99 -18.96 0.22
N ARG A 194 -31.27 -19.27 0.51
CA ARG A 194 -32.18 -18.44 1.31
C ARG A 194 -32.55 -19.09 2.65
N ASP A 195 -31.84 -20.14 3.03
CA ASP A 195 -32.10 -20.89 4.25
C ASP A 195 -31.85 -20.05 5.51
N THR A 196 -32.49 -20.44 6.62
CA THR A 196 -32.29 -19.86 7.96
C THR A 196 -31.02 -20.35 8.64
N ILE A 197 -30.40 -21.40 8.09
CA ILE A 197 -29.16 -22.02 8.56
C ILE A 197 -28.25 -22.20 7.34
N ILE A 198 -27.02 -21.72 7.44
CA ILE A 198 -26.03 -21.76 6.37
C ILE A 198 -24.88 -22.68 6.81
N PRO A 199 -24.59 -23.77 6.07
CA PRO A 199 -23.39 -24.57 6.31
C PRO A 199 -22.12 -23.73 6.10
N ILE A 200 -21.22 -23.71 7.09
CA ILE A 200 -19.98 -22.91 7.06
C ILE A 200 -19.13 -23.25 5.83
N LYS A 201 -19.08 -24.53 5.44
CA LYS A 201 -18.35 -24.94 4.23
C LYS A 201 -18.87 -24.24 2.96
N LYS A 202 -20.19 -24.09 2.81
CA LYS A 202 -20.79 -23.39 1.66
C LYS A 202 -20.48 -21.90 1.71
N LEU A 203 -20.54 -21.30 2.90
CA LEU A 203 -20.22 -19.89 3.09
C LEU A 203 -18.76 -19.58 2.73
N ILE A 204 -17.80 -20.35 3.23
CA ILE A 204 -16.37 -20.17 2.91
C ILE A 204 -16.14 -20.29 1.39
N MET A 205 -16.70 -21.33 0.75
CA MET A 205 -16.59 -21.48 -0.72
C MET A 205 -17.20 -20.30 -1.49
N GLY A 206 -18.30 -19.76 -0.99
CA GLY A 206 -18.95 -18.58 -1.56
C GLY A 206 -18.10 -17.31 -1.43
N LEU A 207 -17.54 -17.10 -0.24
CA LEU A 207 -16.65 -15.97 0.06
C LEU A 207 -15.40 -15.98 -0.80
N THR A 208 -14.78 -17.16 -1.01
CA THR A 208 -13.58 -17.26 -1.86
C THR A 208 -13.84 -16.93 -3.33
N LEU A 209 -15.09 -17.03 -3.78
CA LEU A 209 -15.49 -16.69 -5.15
C LEU A 209 -15.98 -15.24 -5.29
N ASN A 210 -16.49 -14.62 -4.22
CA ASN A 210 -17.15 -13.30 -4.24
C ASN A 210 -16.68 -12.38 -3.08
N ASN A 211 -15.38 -12.09 -3.02
CA ASN A 211 -14.76 -11.32 -1.93
C ASN A 211 -15.17 -9.82 -1.87
N SER A 212 -15.63 -9.22 -2.97
CA SER A 212 -15.75 -7.76 -3.05
C SER A 212 -16.82 -7.15 -2.13
N ILE A 213 -17.84 -7.90 -1.72
CA ILE A 213 -19.06 -7.32 -1.16
C ILE A 213 -18.87 -6.83 0.29
N PHE A 214 -18.07 -7.53 1.10
CA PHE A 214 -17.84 -7.14 2.49
C PHE A 214 -16.89 -5.95 2.64
N LYS A 215 -16.07 -5.64 1.62
CA LYS A 215 -15.19 -4.46 1.64
C LYS A 215 -15.97 -3.15 1.61
N ASP A 216 -17.11 -3.14 0.91
CA ASP A 216 -17.94 -1.94 0.78
C ASP A 216 -18.71 -1.61 2.08
N MET A 217 -18.69 -2.52 3.06
CA MET A 217 -19.42 -2.42 4.32
C MET A 217 -18.60 -1.83 5.48
N GLU A 218 -17.29 -1.61 5.27
CA GLU A 218 -16.38 -1.04 6.26
C GLU A 218 -16.55 0.48 6.39
N GLN A 219 -16.58 1.02 7.62
CA GLN A 219 -16.52 2.47 7.80
C GLN A 219 -15.12 2.97 7.44
N VAL A 220 -15.02 3.72 6.35
CA VAL A 220 -13.77 4.38 5.96
C VAL A 220 -13.71 5.74 6.67
N GLU A 221 -12.70 5.94 7.52
CA GLU A 221 -12.42 7.27 8.07
C GLU A 221 -12.24 8.28 6.93
N LYS A 222 -13.00 9.37 6.98
CA LYS A 222 -12.93 10.44 5.98
C LYS A 222 -11.74 11.35 6.30
N THR A 223 -10.59 11.06 5.69
CA THR A 223 -9.49 12.03 5.57
C THR A 223 -9.49 12.68 4.18
N ASN A 224 -9.15 13.97 4.13
CA ASN A 224 -8.89 14.71 2.90
C ASN A 224 -7.41 14.69 2.50
N VAL A 225 -6.54 14.08 3.31
CA VAL A 225 -5.09 14.01 3.07
C VAL A 225 -4.73 12.62 2.56
N PHE A 226 -4.09 12.57 1.40
CA PHE A 226 -3.66 11.35 0.74
C PHE A 226 -2.15 11.35 0.59
N VAL A 227 -1.51 10.19 0.76
CA VAL A 227 -0.09 10.01 0.49
C VAL A 227 0.06 8.89 -0.53
N SER A 228 0.80 9.15 -1.61
CA SER A 228 0.90 8.21 -2.71
C SER A 228 2.22 8.33 -3.45
N ASN A 229 2.52 7.36 -4.30
CA ASN A 229 3.53 7.54 -5.33
C ASN A 229 2.87 8.10 -6.61
N ILE A 230 3.69 8.66 -7.51
CA ILE A 230 3.17 9.25 -8.77
C ILE A 230 2.49 8.21 -9.68
N HIS A 231 3.00 6.98 -9.73
CA HIS A 231 2.44 5.90 -10.56
C HIS A 231 1.03 5.49 -10.11
N ARG A 232 0.81 5.37 -8.80
CA ARG A 232 -0.47 5.00 -8.18
C ARG A 232 -1.48 6.14 -8.22
N SER A 233 -0.99 7.38 -8.23
CA SER A 233 -1.84 8.55 -8.44
C SER A 233 -2.22 8.80 -9.89
N LYS A 234 -1.74 7.98 -10.85
CA LYS A 234 -2.12 8.12 -12.24
C LYS A 234 -3.61 7.81 -12.41
N GLY A 235 -4.38 8.76 -12.97
CA GLY A 235 -5.83 8.64 -13.11
C GLY A 235 -6.63 9.15 -11.91
N LEU A 236 -5.96 9.51 -10.81
CA LEU A 236 -6.57 10.19 -9.67
C LEU A 236 -6.34 11.71 -9.78
N GLU A 237 -7.21 12.49 -9.16
CA GLU A 237 -7.16 13.96 -9.21
C GLU A 237 -7.39 14.54 -7.83
N TYR A 238 -6.69 15.63 -7.53
CA TYR A 238 -6.71 16.27 -6.23
C TYR A 238 -6.84 17.78 -6.36
N ASP A 239 -7.42 18.45 -5.36
CA ASP A 239 -7.50 19.91 -5.39
C ASP A 239 -6.10 20.52 -5.23
N CYS A 240 -5.31 19.96 -4.31
CA CYS A 240 -3.92 20.33 -4.08
C CYS A 240 -2.98 19.11 -4.19
N VAL A 241 -1.82 19.30 -4.84
CA VAL A 241 -0.75 18.30 -4.90
C VAL A 241 0.55 18.87 -4.33
N ILE A 242 1.21 18.11 -3.47
CA ILE A 242 2.47 18.46 -2.84
C ILE A 242 3.53 17.45 -3.31
N LEU A 243 4.56 17.93 -4.01
CA LEU A 243 5.61 17.08 -4.59
C LEU A 243 6.90 17.13 -3.78
N ASP A 244 7.64 16.03 -3.75
CA ASP A 244 9.03 16.05 -3.28
C ASP A 244 9.87 17.04 -4.09
N SER A 245 10.49 18.02 -3.42
CA SER A 245 11.37 19.02 -4.04
C SER A 245 12.49 18.39 -4.89
N SER A 246 12.94 17.18 -4.52
CA SER A 246 13.99 16.44 -5.21
C SER A 246 13.63 16.09 -6.65
N ILE A 247 12.34 16.04 -7.00
CA ILE A 247 11.87 15.74 -8.36
C ILE A 247 12.21 16.86 -9.36
N PHE A 248 12.42 18.08 -8.89
CA PHE A 248 12.73 19.23 -9.76
C PHE A 248 14.24 19.37 -10.05
N LYS A 249 15.09 18.49 -9.51
CA LYS A 249 16.52 18.47 -9.81
C LYS A 249 16.76 17.96 -11.23
N ASN A 250 17.82 18.44 -11.86
CA ASN A 250 18.23 18.02 -13.21
C ASN A 250 18.29 16.49 -13.30
N LYS A 251 17.63 15.95 -14.32
CA LYS A 251 17.68 14.54 -14.69
C LYS A 251 17.79 14.43 -16.21
N ASN A 252 18.77 13.66 -16.66
CA ASN A 252 18.93 13.37 -18.07
C ASN A 252 18.22 12.06 -18.43
N ASP A 253 16.90 12.03 -18.23
CA ASP A 253 16.07 10.83 -18.41
C ASP A 253 14.62 11.21 -18.75
N LEU A 254 14.21 10.95 -19.99
CA LEU A 254 12.88 11.29 -20.51
C LEU A 254 11.76 10.59 -19.75
N ASP A 255 11.97 9.36 -19.25
CA ASP A 255 10.93 8.67 -18.47
C ASP A 255 10.72 9.36 -17.12
N GLU A 256 11.76 9.92 -16.52
CA GLU A 256 11.65 10.75 -15.32
C GLU A 256 10.98 12.10 -15.61
N ASP A 257 11.08 12.63 -16.83
CA ASP A 257 10.32 13.81 -17.27
C ASP A 257 8.83 13.49 -17.44
N LYS A 258 8.51 12.35 -18.06
CA LYS A 258 7.13 11.83 -18.16
C LYS A 258 6.51 11.61 -16.78
N VAL A 259 7.27 11.10 -15.81
CA VAL A 259 6.83 10.94 -14.41
C VAL A 259 6.50 12.30 -13.77
N LEU A 260 7.37 13.30 -13.89
CA LEU A 260 7.09 14.64 -13.37
C LEU A 260 5.85 15.23 -14.06
N TYR A 261 5.74 15.12 -15.38
CA TYR A 261 4.59 15.62 -16.13
C TYR A 261 3.26 14.97 -15.67
N VAL A 262 3.26 13.66 -15.39
CA VAL A 262 2.09 13.00 -14.78
C VAL A 262 1.74 13.66 -13.46
N ALA A 263 2.71 13.95 -12.59
CA ALA A 263 2.45 14.58 -11.31
C ALA A 263 1.90 16.02 -11.45
N LEU A 264 2.45 16.81 -12.38
CA LEU A 264 2.02 18.19 -12.66
C LEU A 264 0.57 18.30 -13.17
N THR A 265 0.01 17.22 -13.72
CA THR A 265 -1.35 17.18 -14.28
C THR A 265 -2.41 16.59 -13.32
N ARG A 266 -2.00 16.22 -12.10
CA ARG A 266 -2.90 15.74 -11.03
C ARG A 266 -3.63 16.83 -10.24
N PRO A 267 -3.04 18.02 -9.94
CA PRO A 267 -3.73 19.06 -9.19
C PRO A 267 -4.76 19.80 -10.04
N LYS A 268 -5.92 20.10 -9.47
CA LYS A 268 -6.96 20.95 -10.09
C LYS A 268 -6.71 22.43 -9.83
N GLU A 269 -6.28 22.76 -8.60
CA GLU A 269 -6.22 24.16 -8.13
C GLU A 269 -4.81 24.60 -7.75
N LYS A 270 -4.08 23.81 -6.95
CA LYS A 270 -2.78 24.23 -6.42
C LYS A 270 -1.75 23.12 -6.47
N ILE A 271 -0.50 23.52 -6.71
CA ILE A 271 0.66 22.67 -6.57
C ILE A 271 1.67 23.33 -5.63
N ARG A 272 2.33 22.52 -4.79
CA ARG A 272 3.40 22.92 -3.88
C ARG A 272 4.53 21.89 -3.90
N LYS A 273 5.69 22.25 -3.37
CA LYS A 273 6.80 21.31 -3.16
C LYS A 273 7.15 21.20 -1.68
N TYR A 274 7.66 20.06 -1.26
CA TYR A 274 8.02 19.75 0.10
C TYR A 274 9.36 19.00 0.11
N SER A 275 10.28 19.38 1.00
CA SER A 275 11.63 18.82 1.06
C SER A 275 11.86 18.08 2.38
N PRO A 276 11.46 16.80 2.50
CA PRO A 276 11.57 16.09 3.77
C PRO A 276 12.99 15.69 4.19
N ASN A 277 14.03 16.01 3.39
CA ASN A 277 15.43 15.60 3.59
C ASN A 277 15.57 14.09 3.92
N ILE A 278 15.04 13.23 3.04
CA ILE A 278 15.06 11.77 3.20
C ILE A 278 15.99 11.18 2.14
N TYR A 279 16.94 10.34 2.57
CA TYR A 279 17.82 9.59 1.66
C TYR A 279 17.86 8.11 2.06
N TRP A 280 17.61 7.22 1.10
CA TRP A 280 17.66 5.77 1.25
C TRP A 280 18.74 5.16 0.35
N LYS A 281 19.22 3.98 0.72
CA LYS A 281 20.11 3.15 -0.10
C LYS A 281 19.52 1.75 -0.25
N LEU A 282 19.64 1.18 -1.45
CA LEU A 282 19.26 -0.21 -1.72
C LEU A 282 20.41 -1.15 -1.37
N HIS A 283 20.16 -2.12 -0.48
CA HIS A 283 21.14 -3.16 -0.19
C HIS A 283 20.99 -4.31 -1.18
N LYS A 284 21.78 -4.33 -2.26
CA LYS A 284 21.64 -5.31 -3.36
C LYS A 284 21.52 -6.78 -2.92
N LYS A 285 22.27 -7.21 -1.89
CA LYS A 285 22.25 -8.60 -1.40
C LYS A 285 21.06 -8.90 -0.48
N ALA A 286 20.61 -7.92 0.29
CA ALA A 286 19.44 -8.07 1.15
C ALA A 286 18.14 -7.74 0.41
N ARG A 287 18.27 -7.14 -0.80
CA ARG A 287 17.18 -6.69 -1.67
C ARG A 287 16.18 -5.83 -0.91
N ARG A 288 16.72 -4.89 -0.13
CA ARG A 288 15.94 -4.09 0.80
C ARG A 288 16.54 -2.70 0.94
N ASP A 289 15.67 -1.71 1.01
CA ASP A 289 16.06 -0.33 1.28
C ASP A 289 16.38 -0.13 2.78
N TYR A 290 17.44 0.63 3.03
CA TYR A 290 17.90 0.96 4.37
C TYR A 290 18.41 2.40 4.44
N ARG A 291 18.52 2.91 5.66
CA ARG A 291 19.08 4.23 5.96
C ARG A 291 19.99 4.15 7.17
N PHE A 292 21.18 4.74 7.06
CA PHE A 292 22.09 4.95 8.18
C PHE A 292 22.11 6.43 8.57
N LYS A 293 22.30 6.69 9.87
CA LYS A 293 22.63 8.02 10.38
C LYS A 293 24.04 8.04 10.95
N LYS A 294 24.72 9.18 10.85
CA LYS A 294 26.04 9.38 11.44
C LYS A 294 25.89 9.95 12.85
N ILE A 295 26.32 9.21 13.87
CA ILE A 295 26.33 9.64 15.28
C ILE A 295 27.78 9.57 15.78
N LYS A 296 28.32 10.68 16.29
CA LYS A 296 29.68 10.75 16.86
C LYS A 296 30.75 10.08 15.97
N GLY A 297 30.63 10.24 14.65
CA GLY A 297 31.55 9.67 13.66
C GLY A 297 31.24 8.24 13.20
N GLN A 298 30.34 7.51 13.86
CA GLN A 298 29.95 6.14 13.50
C GLN A 298 28.62 6.11 12.73
N TYR A 299 28.49 5.20 11.77
CA TYR A 299 27.23 4.96 11.07
C TYR A 299 26.40 3.93 11.84
N VAL A 300 25.20 4.33 12.24
CA VAL A 300 24.23 3.47 12.93
C VAL A 300 23.03 3.29 12.04
N LEU A 301 22.54 2.05 11.93
CA LEU A 301 21.34 1.75 11.17
C LEU A 301 20.19 2.54 11.79
N GLU A 302 19.55 3.36 10.97
CA GLU A 302 18.47 4.21 11.39
C GLU A 302 17.13 3.58 11.02
N TYR A 303 16.99 3.13 9.77
CA TYR A 303 15.77 2.51 9.29
C TYR A 303 16.03 1.33 8.35
N VAL A 304 15.09 0.40 8.34
CA VAL A 304 14.99 -0.74 7.43
C VAL A 304 13.58 -0.74 6.83
N CYS A 305 13.47 -0.90 5.52
CA CYS A 305 12.17 -0.98 4.86
C CYS A 305 11.48 -2.33 5.10
N ILE A 306 10.17 -2.32 5.34
CA ILE A 306 9.28 -3.48 5.25
C ILE A 306 8.37 -3.31 4.04
N GLU A 307 8.35 -4.29 3.13
CA GLU A 307 7.58 -4.26 1.89
C GLU A 307 6.63 -5.45 1.77
N ASN A 308 5.41 -5.15 1.33
CA ASN A 308 4.32 -6.11 1.20
C ASN A 308 3.90 -6.35 -0.26
N ASP A 309 4.50 -5.65 -1.21
CA ASP A 309 4.04 -5.58 -2.60
C ASP A 309 5.22 -5.26 -3.55
N ASP A 310 6.25 -6.12 -3.55
CA ASP A 310 7.22 -6.17 -4.64
C ASP A 310 6.96 -7.42 -5.46
N SER A 311 6.50 -7.24 -6.70
CA SER A 311 6.21 -8.31 -7.67
C SER A 311 7.39 -9.28 -7.89
N ASN A 312 8.59 -8.91 -7.46
CA ASN A 312 9.79 -9.71 -7.62
C ASN A 312 10.15 -10.58 -6.41
N TYR A 313 9.53 -10.38 -5.23
CA TYR A 313 9.93 -11.03 -3.98
C TYR A 313 8.76 -11.50 -3.12
N LYS A 314 9.02 -12.45 -2.21
CA LYS A 314 8.04 -12.85 -1.20
C LYS A 314 7.79 -11.63 -0.29
N PRO A 315 6.52 -11.25 -0.03
CA PRO A 315 6.21 -10.16 0.89
C PRO A 315 6.77 -10.45 2.29
N ASP A 316 7.18 -9.40 3.00
CA ASP A 316 7.68 -9.53 4.36
C ASP A 316 6.58 -9.90 5.36
N VAL A 317 5.37 -9.38 5.10
CA VAL A 317 4.15 -9.64 5.87
C VAL A 317 3.19 -10.45 5.03
N SER A 318 2.81 -11.61 5.54
CA SER A 318 1.86 -12.54 4.94
C SER A 318 1.04 -13.22 6.04
N PRO A 319 -0.09 -13.88 5.70
CA PRO A 319 -0.90 -14.61 6.67
C PRO A 319 -0.10 -15.63 7.49
N GLU A 320 0.91 -16.26 6.90
CA GLU A 320 1.78 -17.22 7.62
C GLU A 320 2.49 -16.63 8.84
N ASN A 321 2.68 -15.30 8.89
CA ASN A 321 3.27 -14.64 10.04
C ASN A 321 2.38 -14.66 11.28
N TYR A 322 1.09 -15.01 11.13
CA TYR A 322 0.08 -14.94 12.19
C TYR A 322 -0.41 -16.33 12.62
N ILE A 323 0.24 -17.40 12.14
CA ILE A 323 -0.08 -18.78 12.52
C ILE A 323 0.75 -19.17 13.73
N PHE A 324 0.08 -19.61 14.79
CA PHE A 324 0.69 -20.19 15.98
C PHE A 324 0.42 -21.70 16.06
N GLU A 325 1.35 -22.44 16.69
CA GLU A 325 1.21 -23.87 16.92
C GLU A 325 0.16 -24.17 18.00
N ASP A 326 0.03 -23.32 19.02
CA ASP A 326 -0.97 -23.51 20.07
C ASP A 326 -2.19 -22.59 19.87
N SER A 327 -3.39 -23.15 20.08
CA SER A 327 -4.65 -22.45 19.91
C SER A 327 -4.84 -21.31 20.93
N ILE A 328 -4.25 -21.43 22.12
CA ILE A 328 -4.35 -20.40 23.17
C ILE A 328 -3.64 -19.11 22.73
N THR A 329 -2.42 -19.22 22.20
CA THR A 329 -1.68 -18.07 21.68
C THR A 329 -2.36 -17.49 20.45
N MET A 330 -2.93 -18.34 19.58
CA MET A 330 -3.74 -17.88 18.45
C MET A 330 -4.94 -17.05 18.91
N ASP A 331 -5.70 -17.53 19.89
CA ASP A 331 -6.86 -16.81 20.43
C ASP A 331 -6.46 -15.48 21.08
N HIS A 332 -5.34 -15.45 21.81
CA HIS A 332 -4.81 -14.22 22.38
C HIS A 332 -4.39 -13.22 21.29
N ALA A 333 -3.69 -13.67 20.25
CA ALA A 333 -3.31 -12.84 19.12
C ALA A 333 -4.54 -12.26 18.39
N GLN A 334 -5.56 -13.08 18.12
CA GLN A 334 -6.79 -12.63 17.45
C GLN A 334 -7.58 -11.63 18.32
N LYS A 335 -7.62 -11.82 19.65
CA LYS A 335 -8.23 -10.85 20.58
C LYS A 335 -7.48 -9.51 20.60
N ALA A 336 -6.15 -9.53 20.48
CA ALA A 336 -5.35 -8.32 20.37
C ALA A 336 -5.60 -7.61 19.03
N ILE A 337 -5.56 -8.35 17.90
CA ILE A 337 -5.84 -7.82 16.55
C ILE A 337 -7.23 -7.20 16.48
N LYS A 338 -8.23 -7.77 17.15
CA LYS A 338 -9.60 -7.23 17.17
C LYS A 338 -9.68 -5.81 17.73
N LYS A 339 -8.77 -5.43 18.62
CA LYS A 339 -8.74 -4.08 19.21
C LYS A 339 -7.97 -3.07 18.36
N MET A 340 -7.37 -3.50 17.26
CA MET A 340 -6.50 -2.67 16.43
C MET A 340 -7.26 -1.96 15.31
N HIS A 341 -6.73 -0.82 14.91
CA HIS A 341 -7.21 0.03 13.82
C HIS A 341 -6.10 0.31 12.80
N GLU A 342 -6.50 0.76 11.62
CA GLU A 342 -5.55 1.39 10.69
C GLU A 342 -4.83 2.53 11.40
N GLN A 343 -3.55 2.71 11.09
CA GLN A 343 -2.67 3.71 11.70
C GLN A 343 -2.31 3.47 13.19
N ASP A 344 -2.76 2.38 13.82
CA ASP A 344 -2.24 1.98 15.13
C ASP A 344 -0.75 1.64 15.01
N GLU A 345 0.04 2.02 16.02
CA GLU A 345 1.46 1.67 16.08
C GLU A 345 1.65 0.20 16.43
N ILE A 346 2.59 -0.44 15.74
CA ILE A 346 3.10 -1.77 16.06
C ILE A 346 4.63 -1.75 16.15
N GLN A 347 5.18 -2.81 16.73
CA GLN A 347 6.62 -2.95 16.90
C GLN A 347 7.05 -4.36 16.52
N LEU A 348 8.30 -4.47 16.07
CA LEU A 348 8.97 -5.74 15.89
C LEU A 348 10.00 -5.92 17.00
N ILE A 349 9.84 -6.94 17.84
CA ILE A 349 10.74 -7.21 18.96
C ILE A 349 11.55 -8.48 18.68
N LEU A 350 12.87 -8.39 18.80
CA LEU A 350 13.77 -9.52 18.55
C LEU A 350 13.72 -10.51 19.72
N ASN A 351 13.27 -11.73 19.45
CA ASN A 351 13.26 -12.81 20.44
C ASN A 351 14.62 -13.53 20.55
N ASN A 352 14.69 -14.54 21.42
CA ASN A 352 15.90 -15.31 21.69
C ASN A 352 16.37 -16.16 20.49
N ASP A 353 15.48 -16.50 19.57
CA ASP A 353 15.78 -17.27 18.35
C ASP A 353 16.25 -16.40 17.18
N ASN A 354 16.50 -15.11 17.45
CA ASN A 354 16.82 -14.10 16.46
C ASN A 354 15.74 -14.01 15.37
N ILE A 355 14.48 -14.02 15.79
CA ILE A 355 13.29 -13.78 14.96
C ILE A 355 12.56 -12.58 15.54
N TYR A 356 12.08 -11.70 14.67
CA TYR A 356 11.25 -10.57 15.09
C TYR A 356 9.81 -11.02 15.33
N GLU A 357 9.32 -10.84 16.55
CA GLU A 357 7.89 -10.96 16.89
C GLU A 357 7.18 -9.66 16.55
N ILE A 358 5.98 -9.76 15.99
CA ILE A 358 5.10 -8.64 15.69
C ILE A 358 4.28 -8.39 16.96
N THR A 359 4.41 -7.21 17.56
CA THR A 359 3.82 -6.89 18.86
C THR A 359 3.02 -5.59 18.79
N THR A 360 1.91 -5.53 19.54
CA THR A 360 1.23 -4.26 19.82
C THR A 360 2.09 -3.38 20.73
N VAL A 361 1.80 -2.09 20.81
CA VAL A 361 2.47 -1.18 21.76
C VAL A 361 2.26 -1.57 23.23
N ASN A 362 1.23 -2.35 23.53
CA ASN A 362 0.93 -2.86 24.86
C ASN A 362 1.70 -4.16 25.19
N GLY A 363 2.53 -4.66 24.27
CA GLY A 363 3.34 -5.85 24.45
C GLY A 363 2.64 -7.18 24.14
N GLU A 364 1.47 -7.16 23.49
CA GLU A 364 0.80 -8.38 23.04
C GLU A 364 1.43 -8.85 21.72
N THR A 365 1.96 -10.08 21.68
CA THR A 365 2.48 -10.70 20.45
C THR A 365 1.31 -11.16 19.59
N ILE A 366 1.24 -10.65 18.36
CA ILE A 366 0.19 -10.96 17.38
C ILE A 366 0.68 -11.81 16.21
N GLY A 367 1.99 -11.87 16.00
CA GLY A 367 2.59 -12.67 14.93
C GLY A 367 4.11 -12.72 15.01
N ARG A 368 4.76 -13.29 14.00
CA ARG A 368 6.21 -13.44 13.89
C ARG A 368 6.66 -13.25 12.44
N MET A 369 7.65 -12.40 12.24
CA MET A 369 8.30 -12.22 10.95
C MET A 369 9.01 -13.50 10.51
N SER A 370 9.22 -13.66 9.21
CA SER A 370 9.99 -14.80 8.69
C SER A 370 11.45 -14.76 9.13
N LYS A 371 12.10 -15.93 9.17
CA LYS A 371 13.55 -15.99 9.39
C LYS A 371 14.32 -15.24 8.29
N TYR A 372 13.83 -15.33 7.05
CA TYR A 372 14.37 -14.61 5.90
C TYR A 372 14.44 -13.09 6.14
N PHE A 373 13.38 -12.51 6.71
CA PHE A 373 13.37 -11.09 7.07
C PHE A 373 14.50 -10.78 8.05
N SER A 374 14.59 -11.52 9.15
CA SER A 374 15.61 -11.32 10.19
C SER A 374 17.04 -11.44 9.62
N ASP A 375 17.28 -12.45 8.77
CA ASP A 375 18.58 -12.63 8.11
C ASP A 375 18.87 -11.49 7.11
N SER A 376 17.84 -10.91 6.48
CA SER A 376 18.01 -9.75 5.59
C SER A 376 18.45 -8.51 6.37
N VAL A 377 17.90 -8.29 7.57
CA VAL A 377 18.32 -7.21 8.48
C VAL A 377 19.77 -7.44 8.93
N LEU A 378 20.12 -8.67 9.31
CA LEU A 378 21.48 -9.05 9.69
C LEU A 378 22.47 -8.77 8.54
N ARG A 379 22.10 -9.06 7.29
CA ARG A 379 22.93 -8.77 6.10
C ARG A 379 23.17 -7.28 5.88
N ILE A 380 22.23 -6.41 6.24
CA ILE A 380 22.35 -4.95 6.09
C ILE A 380 23.31 -4.38 7.13
N TYR A 381 23.19 -4.82 8.38
CA TYR A 381 23.95 -4.25 9.50
C TYR A 381 25.31 -4.92 9.75
N GLY A 382 25.42 -6.23 9.45
CA GLY A 382 26.61 -7.04 9.73
C GLY A 382 26.49 -7.91 10.98
N VAL A 383 27.43 -8.85 11.13
CA VAL A 383 27.38 -10.08 11.96
C VAL A 383 27.13 -9.85 13.46
N ASN A 384 27.20 -8.62 13.99
CA ASN A 384 27.36 -8.39 15.43
C ASN A 384 26.27 -7.57 16.15
N LYS A 385 25.08 -7.32 15.58
CA LYS A 385 23.88 -6.92 16.36
C LYS A 385 22.64 -6.75 15.48
N LEU A 386 21.64 -7.62 15.64
CA LEU A 386 20.29 -7.27 15.21
C LEU A 386 19.72 -6.17 16.13
N PRO A 387 19.02 -5.16 15.61
CA PRO A 387 18.24 -4.24 16.43
C PRO A 387 17.30 -5.03 17.35
N ARG A 388 17.26 -4.69 18.64
CA ARG A 388 16.35 -5.33 19.60
C ARG A 388 14.90 -5.02 19.30
N ARG A 389 14.65 -3.83 18.75
CA ARG A 389 13.32 -3.38 18.36
C ARG A 389 13.38 -2.66 17.02
N LEU A 390 12.41 -2.93 16.15
CA LEU A 390 12.09 -2.07 15.01
C LEU A 390 10.73 -1.43 15.28
N GLY A 391 10.66 -0.11 15.29
CA GLY A 391 9.42 0.63 15.61
C GLY A 391 9.07 1.66 14.54
N GLU A 392 8.11 2.54 14.85
CA GLU A 392 7.56 3.51 13.88
C GLU A 392 6.89 2.83 12.67
N LEU A 393 6.30 1.67 12.94
CA LEU A 393 5.50 0.88 12.02
C LEU A 393 4.03 1.07 12.38
N TYR A 394 3.19 1.18 11.36
CA TYR A 394 1.77 1.44 11.54
C TYR A 394 0.97 0.42 10.76
N VAL A 395 -0.21 0.09 11.26
CA VAL A 395 -1.17 -0.77 10.57
C VAL A 395 -1.61 -0.10 9.27
N ASP A 396 -1.36 -0.75 8.15
CA ASP A 396 -1.85 -0.36 6.82
C ASP A 396 -3.28 -0.84 6.58
N GLY A 397 -3.66 -1.95 7.21
CA GLY A 397 -4.96 -2.58 7.08
C GLY A 397 -5.03 -3.89 7.86
N ILE A 398 -6.24 -4.34 8.16
CA ILE A 398 -6.50 -5.64 8.79
C ILE A 398 -7.34 -6.43 7.81
N TYR A 399 -6.97 -7.68 7.58
CA TYR A 399 -7.60 -8.53 6.58
C TYR A 399 -7.81 -9.93 7.10
N THR A 400 -8.79 -10.63 6.54
CA THR A 400 -9.04 -12.03 6.84
C THR A 400 -8.30 -12.94 5.86
N PHE A 401 -7.69 -14.00 6.38
CA PHE A 401 -7.23 -15.14 5.61
C PHE A 401 -8.29 -16.25 5.65
N LEU A 402 -8.57 -16.84 4.48
CA LEU A 402 -9.47 -18.00 4.32
C LEU A 402 -8.68 -19.19 3.77
N GLY A 403 -8.38 -20.18 4.60
CA GLY A 403 -7.74 -21.43 4.21
C GLY A 403 -8.74 -22.41 3.58
N SER A 404 -8.47 -22.89 2.36
CA SER A 404 -9.31 -23.89 1.67
C SER A 404 -8.95 -25.33 2.07
N GLN A 405 -9.94 -26.23 2.09
CA GLN A 405 -9.72 -27.68 2.31
C GLN A 405 -9.14 -28.40 1.09
N ASP A 406 -9.36 -27.86 -0.11
CA ASP A 406 -9.04 -28.52 -1.37
C ASP A 406 -8.41 -27.49 -2.32
N GLY A 407 -7.08 -27.32 -2.22
CA GLY A 407 -6.16 -27.03 -3.33
C GLY A 407 -6.51 -26.00 -4.43
N PHE A 408 -7.51 -25.14 -4.28
CA PHE A 408 -7.75 -24.00 -5.17
C PHE A 408 -6.97 -22.81 -4.64
N LEU A 409 -5.68 -22.91 -4.90
CA LEU A 409 -4.70 -21.92 -4.56
C LEU A 409 -3.67 -21.93 -5.72
N GLU A 410 -3.25 -20.74 -6.14
CA GLU A 410 -2.27 -20.54 -7.20
C GLU A 410 -0.98 -21.33 -6.88
N PRO A 411 -0.10 -21.62 -7.86
CA PRO A 411 1.11 -22.44 -7.64
C PRO A 411 2.02 -21.96 -6.48
N PHE A 412 1.89 -20.71 -6.04
CA PHE A 412 2.61 -20.14 -4.90
C PHE A 412 2.20 -20.72 -3.54
N GLU A 413 0.98 -21.24 -3.43
CA GLU A 413 0.32 -21.60 -2.18
C GLU A 413 0.28 -23.13 -1.94
N ARG A 414 0.65 -23.95 -2.93
CA ARG A 414 0.81 -25.42 -2.73
C ARG A 414 1.86 -25.79 -1.67
N ARG A 415 2.77 -24.88 -1.34
CA ARG A 415 3.77 -25.10 -0.27
C ARG A 415 3.20 -25.00 1.15
N LEU A 416 1.97 -24.51 1.32
CA LEU A 416 1.32 -24.44 2.64
C LEU A 416 0.61 -25.74 3.03
N ILE A 417 0.35 -26.64 2.08
CA ILE A 417 -0.48 -27.83 2.32
C ILE A 417 0.34 -29.04 2.80
N ASP A 418 1.65 -29.07 2.56
CA ASP A 418 2.51 -30.18 2.97
C ASP A 418 3.04 -30.11 4.41
N TYR A 419 2.63 -29.10 5.19
CA TYR A 419 2.94 -29.02 6.62
C TYR A 419 1.72 -29.38 7.50
N ASN A 420 1.70 -30.67 7.88
CA ASN A 420 1.01 -31.28 9.03
C ASN A 420 -0.53 -31.44 9.02
N ASN A 421 -0.93 -32.72 8.96
CA ASN A 421 -2.26 -33.32 9.09
C ASN A 421 -2.95 -33.17 10.46
N SER A 422 -2.78 -32.05 11.19
CA SER A 422 -3.38 -31.89 12.53
C SER A 422 -4.02 -30.54 12.85
N TYR A 423 -4.07 -29.57 11.92
CA TYR A 423 -4.70 -28.26 12.19
C TYR A 423 -6.03 -28.09 11.46
N SER A 424 -7.11 -28.60 12.07
CA SER A 424 -8.49 -28.29 11.67
C SER A 424 -9.01 -26.94 12.19
N GLN A 425 -8.26 -26.25 13.08
CA GLN A 425 -8.75 -25.09 13.84
C GLN A 425 -8.36 -23.70 13.26
N ASN A 426 -7.34 -23.60 12.40
CA ASN A 426 -6.77 -22.30 11.98
C ASN A 426 -7.09 -21.93 10.52
N ARG A 427 -8.36 -22.04 10.10
CA ARG A 427 -8.73 -21.79 8.68
C ARG A 427 -9.24 -20.38 8.40
N ILE A 428 -9.73 -19.68 9.40
CA ILE A 428 -10.20 -18.30 9.27
C ILE A 428 -9.59 -17.50 10.40
N PHE A 429 -8.78 -16.50 10.05
CA PHE A 429 -8.20 -15.60 11.03
C PHE A 429 -7.89 -14.26 10.41
N ASN A 430 -7.80 -13.24 11.25
CA ASN A 430 -7.34 -11.93 10.84
C ASN A 430 -5.83 -11.83 10.95
N TYR A 431 -5.24 -11.14 9.98
CA TYR A 431 -3.84 -10.76 9.97
C TYR A 431 -3.71 -9.27 9.72
N VAL A 432 -2.65 -8.70 10.26
CA VAL A 432 -2.37 -7.28 10.16
C VAL A 432 -1.39 -7.04 9.02
N MET A 433 -1.76 -6.18 8.09
CA MET A 433 -0.81 -5.65 7.11
C MET A 433 -0.22 -4.38 7.64
N PHE A 434 1.09 -4.28 7.54
CA PHE A 434 1.84 -3.11 7.95
C PHE A 434 3.09 -3.02 7.09
N SER A 435 3.57 -1.81 6.87
CA SER A 435 4.76 -1.61 6.08
C SER A 435 5.40 -0.28 6.39
N GLY A 436 6.55 -0.05 5.76
CA GLY A 436 7.20 1.24 5.79
C GLY A 436 8.57 1.20 6.44
N PRO A 437 9.09 2.39 6.78
CA PRO A 437 10.44 2.56 7.30
C PRO A 437 10.49 2.19 8.78
N ALA A 438 10.89 0.95 9.09
CA ALA A 438 11.03 0.46 10.44
C ALA A 438 12.30 1.05 11.09
N LYS A 439 12.15 1.89 12.12
CA LYS A 439 13.28 2.50 12.81
C LYS A 439 13.98 1.50 13.71
N ALA A 440 15.30 1.43 13.62
CA ALA A 440 16.11 0.51 14.42
C ALA A 440 16.45 1.07 15.81
N TYR A 441 16.18 0.27 16.83
CA TYR A 441 16.56 0.50 18.23
C TYR A 441 17.41 -0.67 18.74
N PHE A 442 18.59 -0.37 19.26
CA PHE A 442 19.59 -1.38 19.70
C PHE A 442 19.59 -1.62 21.21
N GLU A 443 18.98 -0.72 21.97
CA GLU A 443 18.79 -0.81 23.42
C GLU A 443 17.29 -1.02 23.68
N GLY A 444 16.98 -1.81 24.72
CA GLY A 444 15.64 -2.21 25.11
C GLY A 444 14.83 -1.09 25.73
#